data_AF-A0A7N0VMK5-F1
#
_entry.id   AF-A0A7N0VMK5-F1
#
_cell.length_a   1.000
_cell.length_b   1.000
_cell.length_c   1.000
_cell.angle_alpha   90.00
_cell.angle_beta   90.00
_cell.angle_gamma   90.00
#
_symmetry.space_group_name_H-M   'P 1'
#
loop_
_entity.id
_entity.type
_entity.pdbx_description
1 polymer ?
#
loop_
_entity_poly.entity_id
_entity_poly.type
_entity_poly.pdbx_seq_one_letter_code
_entity_poly.pdbx_strand_id
1 'polypeptide(L)'
;MRTGPREYEDPNEILPEGFLARTEGRGLICGWAPEANILAHKSVGGFVTHCGWNSILESIWFGVPTATWPLYAEQQVNAFQMVKDLELAVELKMDYRHGQEALVSAAEVENAVKLLMSVGLEMRKRVNKMSERSRAAVAKEGSSYETIGALINKVLC
;
A
#
# COMPACT_ATOMS: atom_id res chain seq x y z
N MET A 1 -20.75 -10.38 -11.50
CA MET A 1 -19.82 -11.45 -11.10
C MET A 1 -18.41 -11.02 -11.52
N ARG A 2 -17.55 -10.67 -10.57
CA ARG A 2 -16.14 -10.36 -10.87
C ARG A 2 -15.40 -11.69 -10.97
N THR A 3 -15.00 -12.09 -12.16
CA THR A 3 -14.02 -13.17 -12.35
C THR A 3 -12.73 -12.72 -11.67
N GLY A 4 -12.26 -13.49 -10.68
CA GLY A 4 -11.01 -13.20 -9.97
C GLY A 4 -9.80 -13.21 -10.91
N PRO A 5 -8.65 -12.65 -10.50
CA PRO A 5 -7.44 -12.68 -11.30
C PRO A 5 -7.03 -14.14 -11.57
N ARG A 6 -6.83 -14.50 -12.85
CA ARG A 6 -6.21 -15.78 -13.24
C ARG A 6 -4.71 -15.56 -13.41
N GLU A 7 -3.92 -15.65 -12.33
CA GLU A 7 -2.47 -15.70 -12.46
C GLU A 7 -1.93 -16.74 -11.46
N TYR A 8 -1.67 -17.94 -12.02
CA TYR A 8 -1.18 -19.17 -11.39
C TYR A 8 -2.19 -19.90 -10.46
N GLU A 9 -2.87 -20.91 -11.01
CA GLU A 9 -3.72 -21.83 -10.21
C GLU A 9 -2.87 -22.64 -9.21
N ASP A 10 -1.61 -22.93 -9.57
CA ASP A 10 -0.63 -23.57 -8.69
C ASP A 10 0.61 -22.67 -8.46
N PRO A 11 0.80 -22.11 -7.25
CA PRO A 11 1.99 -21.35 -6.90
C PRO A 11 3.32 -22.11 -7.05
N ASN A 12 3.31 -23.46 -7.06
CA ASN A 12 4.52 -24.26 -7.24
C ASN A 12 5.14 -24.12 -8.64
N GLU A 13 4.42 -23.61 -9.64
CA GLU A 13 4.94 -23.41 -10.99
C GLU A 13 5.95 -22.26 -11.09
N ILE A 14 5.87 -21.29 -10.17
CA ILE A 14 6.67 -20.04 -10.22
C ILE A 14 7.54 -19.82 -9.00
N LEU A 15 7.24 -20.47 -7.87
CA LEU A 15 7.99 -20.32 -6.64
C LEU A 15 9.19 -21.28 -6.59
N PRO A 16 10.29 -20.92 -5.91
CA PRO A 16 11.42 -21.82 -5.73
C PRO A 16 11.01 -23.12 -5.04
N GLU A 17 11.66 -24.22 -5.39
CA GLU A 17 11.40 -25.53 -4.79
C GLU A 17 11.40 -25.45 -3.25
N GLY A 18 10.38 -26.05 -2.63
CA GLY A 18 10.20 -26.08 -1.17
C GLY A 18 9.81 -24.74 -0.52
N PHE A 19 9.49 -23.69 -1.28
CA PHE A 19 9.13 -22.38 -0.72
C PHE A 19 7.92 -22.44 0.22
N LEU A 20 6.84 -23.12 -0.19
CA LEU A 20 5.63 -23.26 0.63
C LEU A 20 5.92 -23.99 1.95
N ALA A 21 6.69 -25.08 1.90
CA ALA A 21 7.09 -25.82 3.09
C ALA A 21 7.96 -24.98 4.05
N ARG A 22 8.92 -24.19 3.51
CA ARG A 22 9.78 -23.31 4.33
C ARG A 22 9.04 -22.14 4.98
N THR A 23 7.88 -21.76 4.43
CA THR A 23 7.10 -20.60 4.89
C THR A 23 5.81 -20.98 5.62
N GLU A 24 5.57 -22.28 5.81
CA GLU A 24 4.41 -22.81 6.52
C GLU A 24 4.28 -22.21 7.92
N GLY A 25 3.05 -21.81 8.29
CA GLY A 25 2.75 -21.20 9.59
C GLY A 25 3.24 -19.77 9.78
N ARG A 26 3.98 -19.20 8.80
CA ARG A 26 4.52 -17.83 8.87
C ARG A 26 4.19 -16.97 7.65
N GLY A 27 3.75 -17.58 6.55
CA GLY A 27 3.33 -16.92 5.33
C GLY A 27 2.03 -17.51 4.78
N LEU A 28 1.33 -16.72 3.97
CA LEU A 28 0.14 -17.11 3.23
C LEU A 28 0.22 -16.52 1.83
N ILE A 29 -0.10 -17.30 0.81
CA ILE A 29 -0.18 -16.87 -0.59
C ILE A 29 -1.63 -16.98 -1.03
N CYS A 30 -2.14 -15.94 -1.68
CA CYS A 30 -3.48 -15.92 -2.24
C CYS A 30 -3.51 -15.05 -3.50
N GLY A 31 -4.32 -15.42 -4.50
CA GLY A 31 -4.45 -14.65 -5.74
C GLY A 31 -5.27 -13.36 -5.58
N TRP A 32 -6.28 -13.37 -4.71
CA TRP A 32 -7.02 -12.17 -4.33
C TRP A 32 -7.22 -12.14 -2.82
N ALA A 33 -7.07 -10.95 -2.25
CA ALA A 33 -7.25 -10.70 -0.83
C ALA A 33 -8.19 -9.51 -0.61
N PRO A 34 -9.00 -9.50 0.46
CA PRO A 34 -9.80 -8.34 0.83
C PRO A 34 -8.90 -7.25 1.45
N GLU A 35 -8.17 -6.51 0.61
CA GLU A 35 -7.11 -5.54 0.99
C GLU A 35 -7.52 -4.61 2.13
N ALA A 36 -8.65 -3.91 2.00
CA ALA A 36 -9.16 -3.02 3.05
C ALA A 36 -9.38 -3.73 4.40
N ASN A 37 -9.89 -4.98 4.41
CA ASN A 37 -10.08 -5.73 5.65
C ASN A 37 -8.76 -6.16 6.27
N ILE A 38 -7.76 -6.48 5.43
CA ILE A 38 -6.40 -6.82 5.89
C ILE A 38 -5.76 -5.57 6.49
N LEU A 39 -5.77 -4.44 5.79
CA LEU A 39 -5.20 -3.18 6.27
C LEU A 39 -5.87 -2.68 7.56
N ALA A 40 -7.18 -2.95 7.73
CA ALA A 40 -7.90 -2.65 8.97
C ALA A 40 -7.48 -3.53 10.17
N HIS A 41 -6.80 -4.65 9.93
CA HIS A 41 -6.50 -5.63 10.96
C HIS A 41 -5.28 -5.21 11.79
N LYS A 42 -5.42 -5.23 13.13
CA LYS A 42 -4.39 -4.79 14.09
C LYS A 42 -3.04 -5.52 14.00
N SER A 43 -3.00 -6.70 13.40
CA SER A 43 -1.77 -7.49 13.22
C SER A 43 -0.96 -7.06 12.00
N VAL A 44 -1.50 -6.20 11.13
CA VAL A 44 -0.76 -5.70 9.97
C VAL A 44 0.25 -4.64 10.41
N GLY A 45 1.52 -4.96 10.22
CA GLY A 45 2.64 -4.09 10.61
C GLY A 45 3.11 -3.15 9.51
N GLY A 46 2.82 -3.45 8.24
CA GLY A 46 3.19 -2.67 7.06
C GLY A 46 2.66 -3.28 5.76
N PHE A 47 2.71 -2.49 4.68
CA PHE A 47 2.16 -2.85 3.38
C PHE A 47 3.16 -2.55 2.24
N VAL A 48 3.67 -3.58 1.57
CA VAL A 48 4.42 -3.41 0.32
C VAL A 48 3.40 -3.19 -0.80
N THR A 49 3.47 -2.05 -1.48
CA THR A 49 2.43 -1.65 -2.43
C THR A 49 3.00 -1.15 -3.74
N HIS A 50 2.27 -1.40 -4.82
CA HIS A 50 2.50 -0.81 -6.14
C HIS A 50 2.20 0.70 -6.21
N CYS A 51 1.81 1.34 -5.11
CA CYS A 51 1.57 2.78 -5.04
C CYS A 51 0.41 3.29 -5.93
N GLY A 52 -0.53 2.42 -6.30
CA GLY A 52 -1.80 2.86 -6.86
C GLY A 52 -2.54 3.75 -5.86
N TRP A 53 -3.16 4.83 -6.33
CA TRP A 53 -3.70 5.87 -5.43
C TRP A 53 -4.75 5.33 -4.44
N ASN A 54 -5.60 4.39 -4.87
CA ASN A 54 -6.58 3.76 -3.98
C ASN A 54 -5.90 2.99 -2.84
N SER A 55 -4.91 2.14 -3.14
CA SER A 55 -4.15 1.40 -2.12
C SER A 55 -3.40 2.33 -1.17
N ILE A 56 -2.91 3.47 -1.64
CA ILE A 56 -2.32 4.51 -0.78
C ILE A 56 -3.37 5.11 0.15
N LEU A 57 -4.54 5.48 -0.37
CA LEU A 57 -5.63 6.02 0.45
C LEU A 57 -6.11 5.01 1.49
N GLU A 58 -6.23 3.72 1.15
CA GLU A 58 -6.57 2.67 2.10
C GLU A 58 -5.50 2.53 3.19
N SER A 59 -4.22 2.53 2.83
CA SER A 59 -3.12 2.47 3.80
C SER A 59 -3.11 3.68 4.74
N ILE A 60 -3.32 4.88 4.21
CA ILE A 60 -3.45 6.11 5.01
C ILE A 60 -4.68 6.03 5.92
N TRP A 61 -5.82 5.58 5.40
CA TRP A 61 -7.06 5.46 6.15
C TRP A 61 -6.90 4.55 7.38
N PHE A 62 -6.19 3.43 7.23
CA PHE A 62 -5.96 2.48 8.32
C PHE A 62 -4.69 2.73 9.13
N GLY A 63 -3.88 3.73 8.76
CA GLY A 63 -2.67 4.07 9.50
C GLY A 63 -1.56 3.03 9.35
N VAL A 64 -1.47 2.39 8.18
CA VAL A 64 -0.46 1.37 7.88
C VAL A 64 0.72 2.01 7.12
N PRO A 65 1.97 1.88 7.60
CA PRO A 65 3.14 2.34 6.85
C PRO A 65 3.36 1.47 5.61
N THR A 66 3.90 2.05 4.54
CA THR A 66 4.11 1.34 3.27
C THR A 66 5.58 1.18 2.91
N ALA A 67 5.88 0.20 2.07
CA ALA A 67 7.11 0.19 1.26
C ALA A 67 6.73 0.31 -0.22
N THR A 68 7.39 1.21 -0.94
CA THR A 68 6.98 1.58 -2.30
C THR A 68 7.58 0.65 -3.36
N TRP A 69 6.75 0.11 -4.25
CA TRP A 69 7.20 -0.69 -5.39
C TRP A 69 6.36 -0.40 -6.65
N PRO A 70 6.41 0.83 -7.19
CA PRO A 70 5.56 1.26 -8.30
C PRO A 70 5.79 0.43 -9.56
N LEU A 71 4.75 0.29 -10.39
CA LEU A 71 4.80 -0.53 -11.61
C LEU A 71 4.42 0.28 -12.87
N TYR A 72 3.38 1.10 -12.85
CA TYR A 72 2.84 1.77 -14.05
C TYR A 72 2.05 3.06 -13.72
N ALA A 73 1.48 3.71 -14.74
CA ALA A 73 0.71 4.95 -14.63
C ALA A 73 1.45 6.06 -13.86
N GLU A 74 0.82 6.66 -12.84
CA GLU A 74 1.36 7.71 -11.98
C GLU A 74 1.99 7.18 -10.69
N GLN A 75 2.11 5.86 -10.53
CA GLN A 75 2.54 5.22 -9.28
C GLN A 75 3.93 5.66 -8.82
N GLN A 76 4.84 6.02 -9.74
CA GLN A 76 6.17 6.55 -9.40
C GLN A 76 6.07 7.93 -8.73
N VAL A 77 5.15 8.78 -9.18
CA VAL A 77 4.88 10.09 -8.56
C VAL A 77 4.29 9.88 -7.17
N ASN A 78 3.34 8.96 -7.04
CA ASN A 78 2.76 8.61 -5.75
C ASN A 78 3.81 8.05 -4.78
N ALA A 79 4.73 7.20 -5.27
CA ALA A 79 5.83 6.65 -4.49
C ALA A 79 6.76 7.76 -3.98
N PHE A 80 7.16 8.68 -4.87
CA PHE A 80 7.95 9.85 -4.50
C PHE A 80 7.28 10.67 -3.41
N GLN A 81 5.99 11.00 -3.57
CA GLN A 81 5.25 11.78 -2.58
C GLN A 81 5.17 11.07 -1.23
N MET A 82 4.94 9.76 -1.20
CA MET A 82 4.85 8.98 0.04
C MET A 82 6.20 8.89 0.78
N VAL A 83 7.31 8.81 0.06
CA VAL A 83 8.66 8.67 0.63
C VAL A 83 9.27 10.03 0.98
N LYS A 84 9.26 10.98 0.04
CA LYS A 84 10.01 12.25 0.15
C LYS A 84 9.20 13.40 0.72
N ASP A 85 7.93 13.53 0.33
CA ASP A 85 7.12 14.68 0.75
C ASP A 85 6.41 14.44 2.08
N LEU A 86 5.79 13.26 2.22
CA LEU A 86 4.96 12.92 3.38
C LEU A 86 5.73 12.11 4.44
N GLU A 87 6.84 11.48 4.05
CA GLU A 87 7.68 10.62 4.90
C GLU A 87 6.88 9.53 5.66
N LEU A 88 5.92 8.93 4.95
CA LEU A 88 5.01 7.89 5.44
C LEU A 88 5.40 6.47 4.99
N ALA A 89 6.41 6.37 4.12
CA ALA A 89 6.80 5.13 3.47
C ALA A 89 8.31 4.87 3.54
N VAL A 90 8.67 3.59 3.50
CA VAL A 90 10.02 3.09 3.24
C VAL A 90 10.25 3.00 1.73
N GLU A 91 11.42 3.44 1.29
CA GLU A 91 11.83 3.32 -0.10
C GLU A 91 12.32 1.89 -0.38
N LEU A 92 11.57 1.13 -1.17
CA LEU A 92 12.08 -0.08 -1.83
C LEU A 92 12.48 0.26 -3.27
N LYS A 93 11.55 0.83 -4.04
CA LYS A 93 11.79 1.50 -5.33
C LYS A 93 10.87 2.70 -5.47
N MET A 94 11.30 3.71 -6.23
CA MET A 94 10.44 4.83 -6.65
C MET A 94 10.35 4.95 -8.17
N ASP A 95 11.31 4.40 -8.89
CA ASP A 95 11.48 4.53 -10.33
C ASP A 95 11.21 3.24 -11.11
N TYR A 96 10.91 2.13 -10.42
CA TYR A 96 10.60 0.86 -11.07
C TYR A 96 9.40 1.01 -12.01
N ARG A 97 9.51 0.42 -13.20
CA ARG A 97 8.43 0.34 -14.19
C ARG A 97 8.31 -1.08 -14.74
N HIS A 98 7.08 -1.57 -14.82
CA HIS A 98 6.79 -2.83 -15.48
C HIS A 98 7.27 -2.79 -16.94
N GLY A 99 7.93 -3.86 -17.38
CA GLY A 99 8.54 -3.96 -18.71
C GLY A 99 9.97 -3.43 -18.80
N GLN A 100 10.56 -2.92 -17.72
CA GLN A 100 12.02 -2.72 -17.65
C GLN A 100 12.71 -4.04 -17.31
N GLU A 101 13.89 -4.26 -17.89
CA GLU A 101 14.74 -5.43 -17.58
C GLU A 101 15.38 -5.37 -16.18
N ALA A 102 15.21 -4.25 -15.47
CA ALA A 102 15.72 -4.08 -14.12
C ALA A 102 14.97 -5.00 -13.14
N LEU A 103 15.71 -5.90 -12.49
CA LEU A 103 15.19 -6.75 -11.42
C LEU A 103 15.50 -6.14 -10.05
N VAL A 104 14.60 -6.34 -9.09
CA VAL A 104 14.85 -6.03 -7.68
C VAL A 104 15.36 -7.30 -7.02
N SER A 105 16.54 -7.22 -6.40
CA SER A 105 17.16 -8.36 -5.76
C SER A 105 16.41 -8.79 -4.48
N ALA A 106 16.53 -10.06 -4.11
CA ALA A 106 15.97 -10.57 -2.85
C ALA A 106 16.52 -9.81 -1.62
N ALA A 107 17.79 -9.37 -1.67
CA ALA A 107 18.40 -8.59 -0.60
C ALA A 107 17.78 -7.19 -0.46
N GLU A 108 17.46 -6.52 -1.57
CA GLU A 108 16.74 -5.23 -1.53
C GLU A 108 15.35 -5.39 -0.90
N VAL A 109 14.61 -6.42 -1.31
CA VAL A 109 13.29 -6.74 -0.73
C VAL A 109 13.40 -7.06 0.76
N GLU A 110 14.34 -7.92 1.15
CA GLU A 110 14.57 -8.28 2.55
C GLU A 110 14.86 -7.05 3.42
N ASN A 111 15.75 -6.17 2.96
CA ASN A 111 16.12 -4.97 3.68
C ASN A 111 14.93 -4.01 3.84
N ALA A 112 14.16 -3.79 2.76
CA ALA A 112 12.99 -2.93 2.81
C ALA A 112 11.90 -3.50 3.73
N VAL A 113 11.63 -4.82 3.68
CA VAL A 113 10.65 -5.47 4.56
C VAL A 113 11.10 -5.41 6.02
N LYS A 114 12.37 -5.67 6.32
CA LYS A 114 12.90 -5.53 7.69
C LYS A 114 12.72 -4.10 8.20
N LEU A 115 13.11 -3.11 7.41
CA LEU A 115 12.99 -1.70 7.76
C LEU A 115 11.52 -1.30 7.95
N LEU A 116 10.62 -1.75 7.07
CA LEU A 116 9.18 -1.52 7.17
C LEU A 116 8.59 -2.09 8.46
N MET A 117 8.97 -3.31 8.83
CA MET A 117 8.46 -3.95 10.06
C MET A 117 9.04 -3.30 11.32
N SER A 118 10.26 -2.77 11.24
CA SER A 118 10.95 -2.06 12.33
C SER A 118 10.83 -0.54 12.26
N VAL A 119 9.86 0.02 11.51
CA VAL A 119 9.72 1.48 11.43
C VAL A 119 9.57 2.07 12.83
N GLY A 120 10.36 3.09 13.10
CA GLY A 120 10.42 3.74 14.40
C GLY A 120 9.10 4.42 14.77
N LEU A 121 8.99 4.81 16.04
CA LEU A 121 7.82 5.51 16.57
C LEU A 121 7.48 6.79 15.79
N GLU A 122 8.47 7.45 15.20
CA GLU A 122 8.27 8.69 14.46
C GLU A 122 7.44 8.50 13.19
N MET A 123 7.81 7.55 12.32
CA MET A 123 7.02 7.25 11.13
C MET A 123 5.63 6.75 11.50
N ARG A 124 5.52 5.87 12.51
CA ARG A 124 4.21 5.39 12.99
C ARG A 124 3.31 6.53 13.48
N LYS A 125 3.87 7.52 14.19
CA LYS A 125 3.15 8.73 14.60
C LYS A 125 2.70 9.55 13.40
N ARG A 126 3.55 9.76 12.39
CA ARG A 126 3.17 10.50 11.17
C ARG A 126 2.05 9.81 10.40
N VAL A 127 2.15 8.49 10.21
CA VAL A 127 1.13 7.69 9.53
C VAL A 127 -0.20 7.74 10.29
N ASN A 128 -0.19 7.57 11.62
CA ASN A 128 -1.40 7.67 12.44
C ASN A 128 -2.00 9.08 12.39
N LYS A 129 -1.18 10.13 12.46
CA LYS A 129 -1.64 11.51 12.33
C LYS A 129 -2.27 11.76 10.95
N MET A 130 -1.72 11.18 9.88
CA MET A 130 -2.32 11.30 8.55
C MET A 130 -3.65 10.52 8.45
N SER A 131 -3.74 9.36 9.11
CA SER A 131 -5.00 8.60 9.24
C SER A 131 -6.09 9.40 9.97
N GLU A 132 -5.75 10.07 11.07
CA GLU A 132 -6.68 10.95 11.78
C GLU A 132 -7.16 12.10 10.90
N ARG A 133 -6.24 12.73 10.16
CA ARG A 133 -6.57 13.82 9.22
C ARG A 133 -7.45 13.35 8.07
N SER A 134 -7.20 12.17 7.51
CA SER A 134 -8.02 11.64 6.40
C SER A 134 -9.45 11.34 6.85
N ARG A 135 -9.63 10.80 8.07
CA ARG A 135 -10.95 10.60 8.68
C ARG A 135 -11.67 11.93 8.98
N ALA A 136 -10.94 12.91 9.53
CA ALA A 136 -11.50 14.22 9.82
C ALA A 136 -11.94 14.97 8.55
N ALA A 137 -11.22 14.81 7.43
CA ALA A 137 -11.55 15.48 6.17
C ALA A 137 -12.93 15.07 5.62
N VAL A 138 -13.34 13.82 5.84
CA VAL A 138 -14.62 13.27 5.32
C VAL A 138 -15.73 13.22 6.37
N ALA A 139 -15.42 13.50 7.64
CA ALA A 139 -16.43 13.62 8.68
C ALA A 139 -17.36 14.83 8.42
N LYS A 140 -18.51 14.87 9.09
CA LYS A 140 -19.40 16.04 9.06
C LYS A 140 -18.62 17.29 9.45
N GLU A 141 -18.81 18.38 8.70
CA GLU A 141 -18.07 19.66 8.83
C GLU A 141 -16.57 19.56 8.46
N GLY A 142 -16.12 18.41 7.94
CA GLY A 142 -14.77 18.20 7.43
C GLY A 142 -14.55 18.87 6.07
N SER A 143 -13.29 19.12 5.72
CA SER A 143 -12.94 19.88 4.51
C SER A 143 -13.48 19.26 3.22
N SER A 144 -13.39 17.94 3.06
CA SER A 144 -13.90 17.24 1.87
C SER A 144 -15.43 17.14 1.89
N TYR A 145 -16.03 17.02 3.08
CA TYR A 145 -17.48 17.07 3.27
C TYR A 145 -18.06 18.42 2.83
N GLU A 146 -17.45 19.54 3.26
CA GLU A 146 -17.87 20.88 2.83
C GLU A 146 -17.62 21.11 1.33
N THR A 147 -16.49 20.61 0.81
CA THR A 147 -16.14 20.74 -0.61
C THR A 147 -17.16 20.04 -1.51
N ILE A 148 -17.60 18.83 -1.15
CA ILE A 148 -18.62 18.13 -1.94
C ILE A 148 -19.97 18.82 -1.83
N GLY A 149 -20.34 19.38 -0.67
CA GLY A 149 -21.54 20.19 -0.50
C GLY A 149 -21.54 21.44 -1.38
N ALA A 150 -20.43 22.17 -1.40
CA ALA A 150 -20.25 23.34 -2.27
C ALA A 150 -20.33 22.97 -3.76
N LEU A 151 -19.74 21.84 -4.16
CA LEU A 151 -19.83 21.34 -5.53
C LEU A 151 -21.28 21.03 -5.91
N ILE A 152 -22.02 20.33 -5.05
CA ILE A 152 -23.44 20.00 -5.28
C ILE A 152 -24.26 21.28 -5.49
N ASN A 153 -24.08 22.27 -4.61
CA ASN A 153 -24.79 23.55 -4.74
C ASN A 153 -24.47 24.26 -6.05
N LYS A 154 -23.23 24.18 -6.55
CA LYS A 154 -22.82 24.79 -7.82
C LYS A 154 -23.34 24.06 -9.06
N VAL A 155 -23.63 22.76 -8.95
CA VAL A 155 -24.17 21.96 -10.07
C VAL A 155 -25.70 22.08 -10.14
N LEU A 156 -26.37 22.28 -9.01
CA LEU A 156 -27.83 22.38 -8.93
C LEU A 156 -28.39 23.80 -9.10
N CYS A 157 -27.55 24.83 -8.92
CA CYS A 157 -27.89 26.25 -9.12
C CYS A 157 -27.28 26.78 -10.41
#